data_AF-A0A067D1R0-F1
#
_entry.id   AF-A0A067D1R0-F1
#
_cell.length_a   1.000
_cell.length_b   1.000
_cell.length_c   1.000
_cell.angle_alpha   90.00
_cell.angle_beta   90.00
_cell.angle_gamma   90.00
#
_symmetry.space_group_name_H-M   'P 1'
#
loop_
_entity.id
_entity.type
_entity.pdbx_description
1 polymer ?
#
loop_
_entity_poly.entity_id
_entity_poly.type
_entity_poly.pdbx_seq_one_letter_code
_entity_poly.pdbx_strand_id
1 'polypeptide(L)'
;MAQSLQRIWSHGRTVRGTVCPFSRAFSADALVEVKPGEIGMVSGIPEEHLRRRVVIYTPARTATQQGSGKLGRWKINFMSTQK
;
A
#
# COMPACT_ATOMS: atom_id res chain seq x y z
N MET A 1 41.23 -24.82 46.54
CA MET A 1 39.96 -24.26 46.03
C MET A 1 40.26 -23.19 45.00
N ALA A 2 39.88 -23.39 43.74
CA ALA A 2 39.84 -22.35 42.71
C ALA A 2 38.88 -22.82 41.61
N GLN A 3 37.76 -22.12 41.42
CA GLN A 3 36.73 -22.44 40.44
C GLN A 3 37.07 -21.77 39.10
N SER A 4 37.23 -22.55 38.03
CA SER A 4 37.36 -22.03 36.67
C SER A 4 35.97 -21.79 36.07
N LEU A 5 35.62 -20.51 35.87
CA LEU A 5 34.38 -20.08 35.23
C LEU A 5 34.38 -20.47 33.74
N GLN A 6 33.43 -21.31 33.35
CA GLN A 6 33.22 -21.68 31.95
C GLN A 6 32.63 -20.49 31.18
N ARG A 7 33.39 -19.99 30.21
CA ARG A 7 33.02 -18.88 29.33
C ARG A 7 32.18 -19.43 28.18
N ILE A 8 30.86 -19.33 28.31
CA ILE A 8 29.89 -19.67 27.26
C ILE A 8 30.16 -18.79 26.04
N TRP A 9 30.51 -19.40 24.91
CA TRP A 9 30.55 -18.74 23.60
C TRP A 9 29.27 -19.10 22.83
N SER A 10 28.34 -18.14 22.79
CA SER A 10 27.12 -18.23 21.98
C SER A 10 27.45 -18.12 20.48
N HIS A 11 26.95 -19.08 19.70
CA HIS A 11 27.14 -19.17 18.26
C HIS A 11 26.56 -17.95 17.52
N GLY A 12 27.42 -17.21 16.81
CA GLY A 12 27.00 -16.16 15.89
C GLY A 12 26.52 -16.75 14.57
N ARG A 13 25.21 -16.95 14.42
CA ARG A 13 24.59 -17.33 13.14
C ARG A 13 24.31 -16.07 12.32
N THR A 14 25.17 -15.73 11.39
CA THR A 14 24.96 -14.62 10.44
C THR A 14 23.94 -15.04 9.38
N VAL A 15 22.71 -14.55 9.50
CA VAL A 15 21.70 -14.68 8.45
C VAL A 15 21.86 -13.50 7.49
N ARG A 16 22.50 -13.74 6.35
CA ARG A 16 22.62 -12.79 5.24
C ARG A 16 21.25 -12.67 4.58
N GLY A 17 20.44 -11.70 5.02
CA GLY A 17 19.15 -11.40 4.42
C GLY A 17 19.33 -10.94 2.97
N THR A 18 18.84 -11.74 2.02
CA THR A 18 18.72 -11.33 0.62
C THR A 18 17.71 -10.19 0.52
N VAL A 19 18.16 -9.00 0.15
CA VAL A 19 17.28 -7.87 -0.16
C VAL A 19 16.57 -8.18 -1.47
N CYS A 20 15.34 -8.68 -1.39
CA CYS A 20 14.47 -8.75 -2.56
C CYS A 20 14.09 -7.32 -2.96
N PRO A 21 14.38 -6.87 -4.18
CA PRO A 21 13.83 -5.62 -4.66
C PRO A 21 12.31 -5.75 -4.65
N PHE A 22 11.64 -4.85 -3.91
CA PHE A 22 10.19 -4.71 -3.86
C PHE A 22 9.69 -4.39 -5.28
N SER A 23 9.45 -5.42 -6.08
CA SER A 23 8.81 -5.29 -7.39
C SER A 23 7.45 -4.66 -7.18
N ARG A 24 7.17 -3.54 -7.87
CA ARG A 24 5.90 -2.79 -7.86
C ARG A 24 4.70 -3.76 -7.97
N ALA A 25 4.11 -4.12 -6.83
CA ALA A 25 2.96 -5.03 -6.82
C ALA A 25 1.65 -4.38 -7.29
N PHE A 26 1.65 -3.07 -7.56
CA PHE A 26 0.41 -2.30 -7.78
C PHE A 26 0.48 -1.40 -9.02
N SER A 27 0.97 -1.94 -10.14
CA SER A 27 0.69 -1.37 -11.46
C SER A 27 0.02 -2.41 -12.32
N ALA A 28 -1.19 -2.80 -11.92
CA ALA A 28 -2.10 -3.45 -12.86
C ALA A 28 -2.66 -2.33 -13.74
N ASP A 29 -2.28 -2.29 -15.01
CA ASP A 29 -3.16 -1.71 -16.01
C ASP A 29 -4.42 -2.58 -15.97
N ALA A 30 -5.49 -2.02 -15.41
CA ALA A 30 -6.75 -2.71 -15.22
C ALA A 30 -7.31 -3.06 -16.61
N LEU A 31 -7.16 -4.31 -17.03
CA LEU A 31 -7.93 -4.88 -18.12
C LEU A 31 -9.38 -4.96 -17.63
N VAL A 32 -10.14 -3.88 -17.87
CA VAL A 32 -11.56 -3.75 -17.50
C VAL A 32 -12.37 -4.62 -18.45
N GLU A 33 -12.44 -5.92 -18.17
CA GLU A 33 -13.48 -6.77 -18.74
C GLU A 33 -14.77 -6.50 -17.96
N VAL A 34 -15.70 -5.76 -18.58
CA VAL A 34 -16.99 -5.41 -17.98
C VAL A 34 -17.84 -6.68 -17.92
N LYS A 35 -18.06 -7.21 -16.70
CA LYS A 35 -18.92 -8.37 -16.50
C LYS A 35 -20.39 -7.95 -16.49
N PRO A 36 -21.31 -8.74 -17.06
CA PRO A 36 -22.73 -8.47 -16.95
C PRO A 36 -23.18 -8.53 -15.48
N GLY A 37 -23.89 -7.50 -15.02
CA GLY A 37 -24.38 -7.38 -13.64
C GLY A 37 -23.53 -6.52 -12.70
N GLU A 38 -22.54 -5.80 -13.21
CA GLU A 38 -21.76 -4.84 -12.42
C GLU A 38 -22.61 -3.63 -11.97
N ILE A 39 -22.37 -3.17 -10.73
CA ILE A 39 -23.09 -2.04 -10.12
C ILE A 39 -22.90 -0.75 -10.93
N GLY A 40 -21.76 -0.59 -11.61
CA GLY A 40 -21.49 0.56 -12.48
C GLY A 40 -22.47 0.70 -13.65
N MET A 41 -23.07 -0.40 -14.12
CA MET A 41 -24.03 -0.38 -15.23
C MET A 41 -25.40 0.18 -14.82
N VAL A 42 -25.79 0.03 -13.54
CA VAL A 42 -27.08 0.47 -13.02
C VAL A 42 -27.02 1.81 -12.27
N SER A 43 -25.81 2.29 -11.96
CA SER A 43 -25.61 3.51 -11.16
C SER A 43 -25.87 4.82 -11.93
N GLY A 44 -26.12 4.75 -13.24
CA GLY A 44 -26.29 5.93 -14.11
C GLY A 44 -25.01 6.75 -14.29
N ILE A 45 -23.85 6.18 -13.97
CA ILE A 45 -22.54 6.83 -14.17
C ILE A 45 -22.17 6.70 -15.66
N PRO A 46 -21.75 7.79 -16.32
CA PRO A 46 -21.28 7.71 -17.70
C PRO A 46 -20.13 6.71 -17.88
N GLU A 47 -20.13 6.00 -19.00
CA GLU A 47 -19.12 4.97 -19.35
C GLU A 47 -17.69 5.52 -19.27
N GLU A 48 -17.48 6.80 -19.61
CA GLU A 48 -16.19 7.47 -19.52
C GLU A 48 -15.60 7.50 -18.10
N HIS A 49 -16.47 7.57 -17.07
CA HIS A 49 -16.05 7.62 -15.68
C HIS A 49 -15.84 6.23 -15.08
N LEU A 50 -16.49 5.20 -15.62
CA LEU A 50 -16.27 3.80 -15.21
C LEU A 50 -14.85 3.33 -15.56
N ARG A 51 -14.28 3.85 -16.64
CA ARG A 51 -12.90 3.56 -17.08
C ARG A 51 -11.84 4.44 -16.41
N ARG A 52 -12.25 5.42 -15.60
CA ARG A 52 -11.31 6.37 -14.99
C ARG A 52 -10.54 5.72 -13.84
N ARG A 53 -9.23 5.95 -13.82
CA ARG A 53 -8.35 5.43 -12.76
C ARG A 53 -8.55 6.22 -11.46
N VAL A 54 -8.61 5.48 -10.35
CA VAL A 54 -8.67 6.03 -8.99
C VAL A 54 -7.49 5.59 -8.16
N VAL A 55 -7.14 6.40 -7.17
CA VAL A 55 -6.16 6.08 -6.13
C VAL A 55 -6.91 5.97 -4.80
N ILE A 56 -6.79 4.81 -4.17
CA ILE A 56 -7.32 4.56 -2.83
C ILE A 56 -6.17 4.68 -1.84
N TYR A 57 -6.27 5.60 -0.89
CA TYR A 57 -5.18 5.89 0.04
C TYR A 57 -5.69 6.40 1.38
N THR A 58 -4.86 6.26 2.41
CA THR A 58 -5.03 7.00 3.66
C THR A 58 -4.37 8.37 3.52
N PRO A 59 -5.07 9.48 3.79
CA PRO A 59 -4.50 10.81 3.65
C PRO A 59 -3.33 10.99 4.63
N ALA A 60 -2.28 11.65 4.15
CA ALA A 60 -1.14 12.00 4.98
C ALA A 60 -1.51 13.08 6.01
N ARG A 61 -0.76 13.12 7.11
CA ARG A 61 -0.87 14.20 8.09
C ARG A 61 -0.39 15.51 7.45
N THR A 62 -1.17 16.58 7.59
CA THR A 62 -0.75 17.91 7.14
C THR A 62 0.44 18.39 7.98
N ALA A 63 1.59 18.61 7.35
CA ALA A 63 2.84 18.92 8.05
C ALA A 63 2.77 20.22 8.88
N THR A 64 2.03 21.22 8.40
CA THR A 64 1.89 22.54 9.04
C THR A 64 0.92 22.56 10.22
N GLN A 65 0.10 21.53 10.39
CA GLN A 65 -0.95 21.49 11.41
C GLN A 65 -0.66 20.41 12.46
N GLN A 66 -0.86 20.77 13.72
CA GLN A 66 -0.88 19.78 14.80
C GLN A 66 -2.28 19.19 14.91
N GLY A 67 -2.45 17.96 14.43
CA GLY A 67 -3.71 17.24 14.53
C GLY A 67 -3.69 15.94 13.73
N SER A 68 -4.23 14.89 14.34
CA SER A 68 -4.35 13.55 13.73
C SER A 68 -5.78 13.23 13.28
N GLY A 69 -6.74 14.14 13.45
CA GLY A 69 -8.16 13.88 13.19
C GLY A 69 -8.49 13.54 11.72
N LYS A 70 -7.58 13.80 10.79
CA LYS A 70 -7.73 13.46 9.36
C LYS A 70 -7.14 12.09 9.01
N LEU A 71 -6.40 11.45 9.92
CA LEU A 71 -5.78 10.15 9.71
C LEU A 71 -6.78 9.01 9.92
N GLY A 72 -6.47 7.81 9.39
CA GLY A 72 -7.27 6.60 9.60
C GLY A 72 -8.54 6.46 8.76
N ARG A 73 -8.88 7.47 7.93
CA ARG A 73 -10.00 7.39 6.98
C ARG A 73 -9.49 7.12 5.57
N TRP A 74 -9.96 6.06 4.93
CA TRP A 74 -9.64 5.80 3.52
C TRP A 74 -10.31 6.83 2.62
N LYS A 75 -9.60 7.27 1.59
CA LYS A 75 -10.10 8.20 0.57
C LYS A 75 -9.88 7.63 -0.81
N ILE A 76 -10.81 7.94 -1.71
CA ILE A 76 -10.72 7.66 -3.14
C ILE A 76 -10.48 9.00 -3.84
N ASN A 77 -9.44 9.09 -4.65
CA ASN A 77 -9.18 10.26 -5.49
C ASN A 77 -9.15 9.85 -6.96
N PHE A 78 -9.78 10.64 -7.82
CA PHE A 78 -9.77 10.43 -9.25
C PHE A 78 -8.52 11.09 -9.85
N MET A 79 -7.75 10.36 -10.66
CA MET A 79 -6.59 10.95 -11.32
C MET A 79 -7.05 12.02 -12.31
N SER A 80 -6.39 13.19 -12.33
CA SER A 80 -6.67 14.24 -13.32
C SER A 80 -6.38 13.71 -14.72
N THR A 81 -7.29 13.99 -15.65
CA THR A 81 -7.14 13.68 -17.07
C THR A 81 -6.45 14.83 -17.83
N GLN A 82 -6.42 16.03 -17.25
CA GLN A 82 -5.70 17.19 -17.76
C GLN A 82 -4.34 17.30 -17.06
N LYS A 83 -3.27 17.42 -17.84
CA LYS A 83 -1.90 17.65 -17.38
C LYS A 83 -1.52 19.11 -17.53
#